data_AF-A0A1W2FLE8-F1
#
_entry.id   AF-A0A1W2FLE8-F1
#
_cell.length_a   1.000
_cell.length_b   1.000
_cell.length_c   1.000
_cell.angle_alpha   90.00
_cell.angle_beta   90.00
_cell.angle_gamma   90.00
#
_symmetry.space_group_name_H-M   'P 1'
#
loop_
_entity.id
_entity.type
_entity.pdbx_description
1 polymer ?
#
loop_
_entity_poly.entity_id
_entity_poly.type
_entity_poly.pdbx_seq_one_letter_code
_entity_poly.pdbx_strand_id
1 'polypeptide(L)'
;MVPRLSRSTYPAAVAPAGVGIVHLGLGAFHRAHQAVFTQEAMLAEPGDWAICAVGQRNPAVRDAMSTQDCLFTVTERDAEHEDMRVVDSVRDVLLASDQPDRVTAALADPATRIVTITVTEAGYRHDPATGRLRADDPEVALMSMADHRGQ
;
A
#
# COMPACT_ATOMS: atom_id res chain seq x y z
N MET A 1 17.25 22.77 -4.19
CA MET A 1 16.24 21.82 -3.64
C MET A 1 15.47 21.30 -4.84
N VAL A 2 15.39 19.98 -5.03
CA VAL A 2 14.60 19.41 -6.14
C VAL A 2 13.11 19.63 -5.83
N PRO A 3 12.28 20.08 -6.79
CA PRO A 3 10.85 20.25 -6.57
C PRO A 3 10.19 18.93 -6.16
N ARG A 4 9.21 19.00 -5.25
CA ARG A 4 8.35 17.86 -4.95
C ARG A 4 7.46 17.54 -6.15
N LEU A 5 7.16 16.26 -6.35
CA LEU A 5 6.17 15.83 -7.33
C LEU A 5 4.78 16.28 -6.89
N SER A 6 3.97 16.71 -7.84
CA SER A 6 2.54 16.95 -7.65
C SER A 6 1.81 16.68 -8.96
N ARG A 7 0.52 16.36 -8.91
CA ARG A 7 -0.29 16.19 -10.14
C ARG A 7 -0.47 17.47 -10.93
N SER A 8 -0.16 18.63 -10.32
CA SER A 8 -0.11 19.92 -11.02
C SER A 8 1.17 20.11 -11.85
N THR A 9 2.26 19.42 -11.51
CA THR A 9 3.54 19.50 -12.22
C THR A 9 3.81 18.27 -13.08
N TYR A 10 3.25 17.13 -12.69
CA TYR A 10 3.28 15.86 -13.42
C TYR A 10 1.83 15.38 -13.57
N PRO A 11 1.13 15.76 -14.67
CA PRO A 11 -0.24 15.33 -14.89
C PRO A 11 -0.32 13.80 -14.84
N ALA A 12 -1.38 13.31 -14.22
CA ALA A 12 -1.59 11.90 -13.94
C ALA A 12 -1.32 11.04 -15.19
N ALA A 13 -0.37 10.10 -15.10
CA ALA A 13 -0.03 9.21 -16.20
C ALA A 13 -1.22 8.30 -16.55
N VAL A 14 -2.03 7.97 -15.54
CA VAL A 14 -3.26 7.19 -15.65
C VAL A 14 -4.45 8.11 -15.37
N ALA A 15 -5.53 7.97 -16.13
CA ALA A 15 -6.78 8.71 -15.92
C ALA A 15 -7.26 8.61 -14.45
N PRO A 16 -8.12 9.54 -13.98
CA PRO A 16 -8.71 9.42 -12.65
C PRO A 16 -9.42 8.08 -12.53
N ALA A 17 -8.93 7.23 -11.63
CA ALA A 17 -9.42 5.89 -11.37
C ALA A 17 -9.72 5.74 -9.89
N GLY A 18 -10.84 5.08 -9.57
CA GLY A 18 -11.21 4.73 -8.21
C GLY A 18 -10.20 3.77 -7.57
N VAL A 19 -10.18 3.75 -6.23
CA VAL A 19 -9.41 2.76 -5.47
C VAL A 19 -10.14 1.43 -5.54
N GLY A 20 -9.46 0.40 -6.06
CA GLY A 20 -9.96 -0.98 -6.08
C GLY A 20 -9.03 -1.99 -5.41
N ILE A 21 -7.86 -1.53 -4.97
CA ILE A 21 -6.85 -2.35 -4.32
C ILE A 21 -6.46 -1.71 -2.99
N VAL A 22 -6.52 -2.47 -1.90
CA VAL A 22 -5.87 -2.10 -0.63
C VAL A 22 -4.58 -2.91 -0.51
N HIS A 23 -3.45 -2.24 -0.27
CA HIS A 23 -2.16 -2.89 -0.06
C HIS A 23 -1.69 -2.76 1.39
N LEU A 24 -1.56 -3.87 2.10
CA LEU A 24 -1.05 -3.91 3.47
C LEU A 24 0.48 -4.08 3.45
N GLY A 25 1.20 -3.01 3.77
CA GLY A 25 2.67 -2.98 3.75
C GLY A 25 3.22 -1.91 2.82
N LEU A 26 3.37 -0.67 3.33
CA LEU A 26 3.95 0.45 2.56
C LEU A 26 5.50 0.38 2.45
N GLY A 27 6.00 -0.74 1.93
CA GLY A 27 7.43 -1.02 1.75
C GLY A 27 8.01 -0.53 0.43
N ALA A 28 9.34 -0.54 0.33
CA ALA A 28 10.05 -0.22 -0.91
C ALA A 28 9.75 -1.25 -2.03
N PHE A 29 9.67 -2.54 -1.68
CA PHE A 29 9.32 -3.60 -2.64
C PHE A 29 7.94 -3.38 -3.26
N HIS A 30 6.94 -3.02 -2.45
CA HIS A 30 5.62 -2.71 -2.97
C HIS A 30 5.64 -1.59 -4.01
N ARG A 31 6.29 -0.48 -3.65
CA ARG A 31 6.42 0.70 -4.52
C ARG A 31 7.17 0.40 -5.82
N ALA A 32 8.23 -0.41 -5.74
CA ALA A 32 9.04 -0.77 -6.91
C ALA A 32 8.44 -1.90 -7.77
N HIS A 33 7.42 -2.62 -7.28
CA HIS A 33 6.91 -3.81 -7.95
C HIS A 33 5.39 -3.74 -8.19
N GLN A 34 4.55 -4.03 -7.18
CA GLN A 34 3.10 -4.12 -7.42
C GLN A 34 2.51 -2.78 -7.87
N ALA A 35 2.98 -1.66 -7.33
CA ALA A 35 2.53 -0.34 -7.76
C ALA A 35 2.91 -0.05 -9.22
N VAL A 36 4.13 -0.41 -9.64
CA VAL A 36 4.59 -0.24 -11.04
C VAL A 36 3.74 -1.08 -11.99
N PHE A 37 3.58 -2.38 -11.73
CA PHE A 37 2.79 -3.25 -12.59
C PHE A 37 1.31 -2.89 -12.61
N THR A 38 0.76 -2.39 -11.50
CA THR A 38 -0.63 -1.89 -11.48
C THR A 38 -0.78 -0.65 -12.36
N GLN A 39 0.21 0.26 -12.35
CA GLN A 39 0.22 1.40 -13.27
C GLN A 39 0.26 0.94 -14.73
N GLU A 40 1.17 0.04 -15.07
CA GLU A 40 1.30 -0.49 -16.45
C GLU A 40 0.01 -1.16 -16.91
N ALA A 41 -0.62 -1.97 -16.04
CA ALA A 41 -1.90 -2.60 -16.33
C ALA A 41 -3.00 -1.56 -16.58
N MET A 42 -3.09 -0.52 -15.75
CA MET A 42 -4.09 0.55 -15.94
C MET A 42 -3.82 1.44 -17.17
N LEU A 43 -2.56 1.56 -17.61
CA LEU A 43 -2.21 2.23 -18.86
C LEU A 43 -2.65 1.41 -20.08
N ALA A 44 -2.54 0.08 -20.00
CA ALA A 44 -2.98 -0.82 -21.05
C ALA A 44 -4.52 -0.97 -21.09
N GLU A 45 -5.15 -1.09 -19.92
CA GLU A 45 -6.60 -1.24 -19.76
C GLU A 45 -7.09 -0.39 -18.57
N PRO A 46 -7.66 0.80 -18.85
CA PRO A 46 -8.15 1.69 -17.80
C PRO A 46 -9.24 1.05 -16.94
N GLY A 47 -9.22 1.34 -15.63
CA GLY A 47 -10.24 0.90 -14.70
C GLY A 47 -9.93 1.34 -13.27
N ASP A 48 -10.85 1.07 -12.34
CA ASP A 48 -10.78 1.51 -10.95
C ASP A 48 -9.82 0.67 -10.08
N TRP A 49 -8.59 0.47 -10.55
CA TRP A 49 -7.59 -0.40 -9.92
C TRP A 49 -6.54 0.37 -9.11
N ALA A 50 -6.81 1.62 -8.76
CA ALA A 50 -5.88 2.39 -7.97
C ALA A 50 -5.67 1.78 -6.57
N ILE A 51 -4.52 2.08 -5.99
CA ILE A 51 -4.05 1.51 -4.73
C ILE A 51 -4.24 2.50 -3.59
N CYS A 52 -4.87 2.05 -2.51
CA CYS A 52 -4.72 2.61 -1.18
C CYS A 52 -3.67 1.78 -0.42
N ALA A 53 -2.51 2.36 -0.12
CA ALA A 53 -1.42 1.65 0.56
C ALA A 53 -1.41 1.96 2.06
N VAL A 54 -1.28 0.92 2.88
CA VAL A 54 -1.38 1.01 4.34
C VAL A 54 -0.03 0.71 4.97
N GLY A 55 0.54 1.72 5.60
CA GLY A 55 1.65 1.56 6.54
C GLY A 55 1.16 1.10 7.91
N GLN A 56 2.03 0.44 8.69
CA GLN A 56 1.66 -0.10 10.00
C GLN A 56 1.91 0.90 11.13
N ARG A 57 3.19 1.27 11.36
CA ARG A 57 3.61 2.07 12.54
C ARG A 57 4.43 3.31 12.22
N ASN A 58 5.31 3.24 11.21
CA ASN A 58 6.21 4.36 10.90
C ASN A 58 5.52 5.35 9.95
N PRO A 59 5.26 6.60 10.40
CA PRO A 59 4.56 7.61 9.59
C PRO A 59 5.42 8.19 8.47
N ALA A 60 6.75 8.08 8.54
CA ALA A 60 7.66 8.85 7.69
C ALA A 60 7.40 8.68 6.18
N VAL A 61 7.09 7.47 5.74
CA VAL A 61 6.80 7.20 4.32
C VAL A 61 5.41 7.72 3.92
N ARG A 62 4.40 7.53 4.79
CA ARG A 62 3.04 8.05 4.59
C ARG A 62 3.10 9.57 4.47
N ASP A 63 3.75 10.25 5.41
CA ASP A 63 3.87 11.72 5.43
C ASP A 63 4.60 12.23 4.18
N ALA A 64 5.71 11.61 3.79
CA ALA A 64 6.44 11.99 2.58
C ALA A 64 5.57 11.87 1.32
N MET A 65 4.86 10.75 1.16
CA MET A 65 4.01 10.51 0.00
C MET A 65 2.76 11.40 -0.02
N SER A 66 2.10 11.60 1.13
CA SER A 66 0.91 12.45 1.23
C SER A 66 1.19 13.89 0.80
N THR A 67 2.41 14.40 1.00
CA THR A 67 2.79 15.76 0.56
C THR A 67 3.11 15.87 -0.94
N GLN A 68 3.05 14.76 -1.68
CA GLN A 68 3.35 14.70 -3.11
C GLN A 68 2.21 14.06 -3.91
N ASP A 69 0.96 14.21 -3.47
CA ASP A 69 -0.20 13.58 -4.10
C ASP A 69 -0.08 12.04 -4.21
N CYS A 70 0.69 11.42 -3.31
CA CYS A 70 1.10 10.00 -3.34
C CYS A 70 2.02 9.59 -4.49
N LEU A 71 2.52 10.55 -5.28
CA LEU A 71 3.49 10.32 -6.35
C LEU A 71 4.88 10.00 -5.78
N PHE A 72 5.56 9.08 -6.45
CA PHE A 72 6.95 8.76 -6.19
C PHE A 72 7.66 8.33 -7.46
N THR A 73 8.99 8.40 -7.45
CA THR A 73 9.83 7.93 -8.56
C THR A 73 10.37 6.54 -8.26
N VAL A 74 10.36 5.68 -9.27
CA VAL A 74 11.13 4.43 -9.29
C VAL A 74 12.27 4.62 -10.27
N THR A 75 13.47 4.25 -9.83
CA THR A 75 14.68 4.25 -10.67
C THR A 75 15.09 2.80 -10.91
N GLU A 76 15.05 2.38 -12.16
CA GLU A 76 15.54 1.09 -12.61
C GLU A 76 16.97 1.26 -13.11
N ARG A 77 17.88 0.39 -12.64
CA ARG A 77 19.31 0.51 -12.89
C ARG A 77 19.88 -0.85 -13.25
N ASP A 78 20.61 -0.90 -14.36
CA ASP A 78 21.48 -2.01 -14.73
C ASP A 78 22.92 -1.51 -14.93
N ALA A 79 23.79 -2.31 -15.55
CA ALA A 79 25.20 -1.96 -15.72
C ALA A 79 25.42 -0.81 -16.73
N GLU A 80 24.49 -0.59 -17.66
CA GLU A 80 24.63 0.33 -18.80
C GLU A 80 23.54 1.43 -18.79
N HIS A 81 22.41 1.21 -18.12
CA HIS A 81 21.24 2.07 -18.17
C HIS A 81 20.72 2.46 -16.78
N GLU A 82 20.18 3.67 -16.70
CA GLU A 82 19.43 4.19 -15.56
C GLU A 82 18.18 4.89 -16.08
N ASP A 83 17.02 4.30 -15.79
CA ASP A 83 15.73 4.82 -16.20
C ASP A 83 14.91 5.24 -14.98
N MET A 84 14.23 6.39 -15.08
CA MET A 84 13.37 6.91 -14.03
C MET A 84 11.93 7.00 -14.52
N ARG A 85 11.00 6.52 -13.70
CA ARG A 85 9.56 6.61 -13.95
C ARG A 85 8.83 7.17 -12.74
N VAL A 86 7.86 8.05 -12.98
CA VAL A 86 6.93 8.48 -11.94
C VAL A 86 5.79 7.47 -11.85
N VAL A 87 5.49 7.04 -10.62
CA VAL A 87 4.39 6.12 -10.30
C VAL A 87 3.25 6.89 -9.65
N ASP A 88 2.05 6.68 -10.18
CA ASP A 88 0.79 7.37 -9.89
C ASP A 88 -0.36 6.38 -9.60
N SER A 89 -0.08 5.07 -9.56
CA SER A 89 -1.07 4.05 -9.23
C SER A 89 -1.50 4.06 -7.75
N VAL A 90 -0.70 4.66 -6.87
CA VAL A 90 -1.06 4.88 -5.45
C VAL A 90 -1.79 6.21 -5.32
N ARG A 91 -3.04 6.17 -4.83
CA ARG A 91 -3.92 7.36 -4.73
C ARG A 91 -4.20 7.77 -3.29
N ASP A 92 -4.03 6.86 -2.34
CA ASP A 92 -4.13 7.16 -0.91
C ASP A 92 -3.08 6.38 -0.12
N VAL A 93 -2.64 6.96 0.99
CA VAL A 93 -1.72 6.33 1.94
C VAL A 93 -2.26 6.50 3.35
N LEU A 94 -2.45 5.38 4.05
CA LEU A 94 -2.95 5.36 5.41
C LEU A 94 -1.88 4.84 6.37
N LEU A 95 -1.97 5.22 7.63
CA LEU A 95 -1.20 4.59 8.70
C LEU A 95 -2.15 3.92 9.68
N ALA A 96 -2.06 2.59 9.82
CA ALA A 96 -2.99 1.80 10.61
C ALA A 96 -3.01 2.21 12.09
N SER A 97 -1.86 2.58 12.66
CA SER A 97 -1.76 3.06 14.05
C SER A 97 -2.55 4.34 14.31
N ASP A 98 -2.69 5.20 13.31
CA ASP A 98 -3.30 6.54 13.46
C ASP A 98 -4.74 6.55 12.96
N GLN A 99 -5.04 5.69 11.98
CA GLN A 99 -6.27 5.74 11.18
C GLN A 99 -6.95 4.36 11.06
N PRO A 100 -7.14 3.59 12.14
CA PRO A 100 -7.69 2.23 12.08
C PRO A 100 -9.10 2.19 11.45
N ASP A 101 -9.93 3.20 11.74
CA ASP A 101 -11.29 3.28 11.19
C ASP A 101 -11.28 3.52 9.67
N ARG A 102 -10.34 4.35 9.17
CA ARG A 102 -10.20 4.58 7.72
C ARG A 102 -9.67 3.35 7.02
N VAL A 103 -8.76 2.59 7.65
CA VAL A 103 -8.29 1.31 7.10
C VAL A 103 -9.45 0.31 7.02
N THR A 104 -10.24 0.20 8.09
CA THR A 104 -11.42 -0.67 8.13
C THR A 104 -12.44 -0.28 7.04
N ALA A 105 -12.73 1.02 6.91
CA ALA A 105 -13.62 1.52 5.86
C ALA A 105 -13.10 1.23 4.45
N ALA A 106 -11.79 1.44 4.19
CA ALA A 106 -11.20 1.14 2.89
C ALA A 106 -11.24 -0.35 2.55
N LEU A 107 -11.04 -1.23 3.54
CA LEU A 107 -11.15 -2.68 3.38
C LEU A 107 -12.59 -3.15 3.15
N ALA A 108 -13.57 -2.49 3.76
CA ALA A 108 -14.98 -2.81 3.66
C ALA A 108 -15.68 -2.15 2.44
N ASP A 109 -15.01 -1.23 1.75
CA ASP A 109 -15.55 -0.53 0.59
C ASP A 109 -15.87 -1.54 -0.53
N PRO A 110 -17.11 -1.62 -1.05
CA PRO A 110 -17.46 -2.50 -2.17
C PRO A 110 -16.63 -2.28 -3.45
N ALA A 111 -16.02 -1.11 -3.63
CA ALA A 111 -15.10 -0.85 -4.74
C ALA A 111 -13.75 -1.57 -4.56
N THR A 112 -13.33 -1.83 -3.32
CA THR A 112 -12.15 -2.63 -3.00
C THR A 112 -12.41 -4.08 -3.36
N ARG A 113 -11.77 -4.52 -4.44
CA ARG A 113 -11.93 -5.88 -5.00
C ARG A 113 -10.77 -6.79 -4.66
N ILE A 114 -9.61 -6.23 -4.31
CA ILE A 114 -8.38 -6.97 -4.02
C ILE A 114 -7.71 -6.39 -2.76
N VAL A 115 -7.28 -7.28 -1.88
CA VAL A 115 -6.33 -6.95 -0.81
C VAL A 115 -5.01 -7.67 -1.10
N THR A 116 -3.92 -6.90 -1.16
CA THR A 116 -2.56 -7.42 -1.36
C THR A 116 -1.70 -7.13 -0.13
N ILE A 117 -0.63 -7.90 0.08
CA ILE A 117 0.14 -7.83 1.33
C ILE A 117 1.64 -8.02 1.09
N THR A 118 2.47 -7.17 1.72
CA THR A 118 3.93 -7.33 1.81
C THR A 118 4.43 -7.00 3.22
N VAL A 119 4.04 -7.83 4.20
CA VAL A 119 4.37 -7.62 5.63
C VAL A 119 5.60 -8.38 6.11
N THR A 120 6.39 -8.97 5.20
CA THR A 120 7.42 -9.99 5.49
C THR A 120 6.84 -11.26 6.11
N GLU A 121 7.64 -12.32 6.19
CA GLU A 121 7.28 -13.61 6.77
C GLU A 121 6.85 -13.49 8.24
N ALA A 122 7.52 -12.60 8.99
CA ALA A 122 7.22 -12.35 10.39
C ALA A 122 5.83 -11.72 10.61
N GLY A 123 5.31 -10.99 9.62
CA GLY A 123 4.01 -10.33 9.72
C GLY A 123 2.82 -11.29 9.74
N TYR A 124 3.02 -12.54 9.32
CA TYR A 124 1.97 -13.58 9.35
C TYR A 124 1.79 -14.22 10.74
N ARG A 125 2.67 -13.93 11.70
CA ARG A 125 2.63 -14.47 13.08
C ARG A 125 2.43 -16.00 13.13
N HIS A 126 3.04 -16.71 12.17
CA HIS A 126 2.94 -18.16 12.09
C HIS A 126 4.11 -18.86 12.82
N ASP A 127 3.89 -20.09 13.23
CA ASP A 127 4.92 -21.00 13.70
C ASP A 127 5.63 -21.62 12.48
N PRO A 128 6.93 -21.36 12.26
CA PRO A 128 7.64 -21.87 11.09
C PRO A 128 7.68 -23.41 11.02
N ALA A 129 7.59 -24.10 12.15
CA ALA A 129 7.65 -25.56 12.19
C ALA A 129 6.33 -26.20 11.75
N THR A 130 5.20 -25.54 12.01
CA THR A 130 3.86 -26.11 11.76
C THR A 130 3.06 -25.36 10.70
N GLY A 131 3.47 -24.15 10.32
CA GLY A 131 2.75 -23.25 9.42
C GLY A 131 1.47 -22.66 10.03
N ARG A 132 1.16 -22.95 11.29
CA ARG A 132 -0.09 -22.51 11.95
C ARG A 132 0.09 -21.14 12.59
N LEU A 133 -1.03 -20.41 12.76
CA LEU A 133 -1.05 -19.17 13.54
C LEU A 133 -0.60 -19.43 14.99
N ARG A 134 0.32 -18.60 15.49
CA ARG A 134 0.72 -18.58 16.90
C ARG A 134 -0.31 -17.83 17.72
N ALA A 135 -1.35 -18.55 18.16
CA ALA A 135 -2.44 -17.96 18.95
C ALA A 135 -2.01 -17.45 20.34
N ASP A 136 -0.85 -17.89 20.83
CA ASP A 136 -0.21 -17.44 22.07
C ASP A 136 0.64 -16.17 21.88
N ASP A 137 0.83 -15.70 20.65
CA ASP A 137 1.47 -14.40 20.39
C ASP A 137 0.62 -13.29 21.03
N PRO A 138 1.20 -12.42 21.89
CA PRO A 138 0.43 -11.39 22.60
C PRO A 138 -0.37 -10.47 21.67
N GLU A 139 0.15 -10.11 20.50
CA GLU A 139 -0.57 -9.26 19.55
C GLU A 139 -1.77 -9.99 18.92
N VAL A 140 -1.63 -11.30 18.66
CA VAL A 140 -2.72 -12.13 18.13
C VAL A 140 -3.79 -12.37 19.19
N ALA A 141 -3.39 -12.65 20.43
CA ALA A 141 -4.30 -12.86 21.55
C ALA A 141 -5.12 -11.60 21.87
N LEU A 142 -4.50 -10.42 21.83
CA LEU A 142 -5.17 -9.13 22.02
C LEU A 142 -6.32 -8.92 21.03
N MET A 143 -6.15 -9.33 19.77
CA MET A 143 -7.17 -9.22 18.72
C MET A 143 -8.35 -10.17 18.97
N SER A 144 -8.08 -11.42 19.36
CA SER A 144 -9.12 -12.43 19.67
C SER A 144 -10.02 -12.01 20.84
N MET A 145 -9.47 -11.33 21.85
CA MET A 145 -10.23 -10.86 23.01
C MET A 145 -11.10 -9.63 22.74
N ALA A 146 -10.85 -8.89 21.66
CA ALA A 146 -11.68 -7.75 21.25
C ALA A 146 -12.99 -8.21 20.60
N ASP A 147 -13.00 -9.38 19.93
CA ASP A 147 -14.15 -9.93 19.21
C ASP A 147 -15.23 -10.58 20.11
N HIS A 148 -14.96 -10.80 21.41
CA HIS A 148 -15.91 -11.45 22.33
C HIS A 148 -16.76 -10.50 23.18
N ARG A 149 -16.69 -9.17 22.96
CA ARG A 149 -17.53 -8.19 23.68
C ARG A 149 -18.66 -7.60 22.83
N GLY A 150 -18.95 -8.21 21.68
CA GLY A 150 -19.95 -7.74 20.72
C GLY A 150 -20.98 -8.79 20.28
N GLN A 151 -21.25 -9.81 21.10
CA GLN A 151 -22.44 -10.67 20.98
C GLN A 151 -23.27 -10.61 22.25
#